data_AF-L7WDD8-F1
#
_entry.id   AF-L7WDD8-F1
#
_cell.length_a   1.000
_cell.length_b   1.000
_cell.length_c   1.000
_cell.angle_alpha   90.00
_cell.angle_beta   90.00
_cell.angle_gamma   90.00
#
_symmetry.space_group_name_H-M   'P 1'
#
loop_
_entity.id
_entity.type
_entity.pdbx_description
1 polymer ?
#
loop_
_entity_poly.entity_id
_entity_poly.type
_entity_poly.pdbx_seq_one_letter_code
_entity_poly.pdbx_strand_id
1 'polypeptide(L)'
;MRKQRVHSYHPDINMANFSFYVYKGDFDDEIDSIYLYSYKNKKEENEKIDGFNELKIGINNIGFGVAKNVRWTWTFDLNQAQKVICKNKGVKWESGDDFLTIDSKKANIKWAFDVNEDNIGGNFNFILPYSNENRETEIVIPDYFISLYWLYMVNQIGKKGPKKSLEDFFPPLELNVNYTDIHSNEMEKKFLIEIHFDMIAAVREKTKELAKFRFEISEK
;
A
#
# COMPACT_ATOMS: atom_id res chain seq x y z
N MET A 1 -28.90 -3.17 32.82
CA MET A 1 -27.52 -3.72 32.86
C MET A 1 -27.23 -4.81 31.82
N ARG A 2 -28.14 -5.75 31.48
CA ARG A 2 -27.85 -6.83 30.51
C ARG A 2 -27.60 -6.34 29.07
N LYS A 3 -28.39 -5.38 28.58
CA LYS A 3 -28.21 -4.77 27.23
C LYS A 3 -26.90 -3.98 27.08
N GLN A 4 -26.40 -3.40 28.16
CA GLN A 4 -25.18 -2.58 28.15
C GLN A 4 -23.90 -3.44 28.08
N ARG A 5 -23.98 -4.71 28.49
CA ARG A 5 -22.87 -5.68 28.37
C ARG A 5 -22.79 -6.32 26.98
N VAL A 6 -23.91 -6.48 26.26
CA VAL A 6 -23.92 -7.13 24.93
C VAL A 6 -23.21 -6.25 23.89
N HIS A 7 -23.38 -4.94 23.95
CA HIS A 7 -22.67 -3.99 23.08
C HIS A 7 -21.16 -3.93 23.32
N SER A 8 -20.65 -4.51 24.41
CA SER A 8 -19.23 -4.44 24.75
C SER A 8 -18.41 -5.62 24.23
N TYR A 9 -19.00 -6.61 23.55
CA TYR A 9 -18.30 -7.82 23.05
C TYR A 9 -18.30 -7.93 21.52
N HIS A 10 -18.25 -6.81 20.81
CA HIS A 10 -18.10 -6.84 19.35
C HIS A 10 -16.61 -6.84 18.98
N PRO A 11 -16.22 -7.60 17.93
CA PRO A 11 -14.94 -7.38 17.29
C PRO A 11 -14.89 -5.97 16.68
N ASP A 12 -13.70 -5.40 16.64
CA ASP A 12 -13.46 -4.10 16.04
C ASP A 12 -12.09 -4.12 15.36
N ILE A 13 -12.10 -4.22 14.04
CA ILE A 13 -10.87 -4.28 13.24
C ILE A 13 -10.27 -2.89 13.10
N ASN A 14 -8.96 -2.76 13.28
CA ASN A 14 -8.22 -1.52 13.20
C ASN A 14 -6.82 -1.73 12.60
N MET A 15 -6.24 -0.67 12.06
CA MET A 15 -4.94 -0.64 11.41
C MET A 15 -4.18 0.61 11.86
N ALA A 16 -2.88 0.47 12.09
CA ALA A 16 -2.05 1.57 12.54
C ALA A 16 -1.23 2.17 11.39
N ASN A 17 -1.09 3.50 11.41
CA ASN A 17 -0.15 4.21 10.55
C ASN A 17 1.26 3.67 10.76
N PHE A 18 2.04 3.57 9.68
CA PHE A 18 3.45 3.20 9.78
C PHE A 18 4.28 3.84 8.68
N SER A 19 5.58 3.96 8.94
CA SER A 19 6.57 4.42 7.98
C SER A 19 7.31 3.25 7.35
N PHE A 20 7.75 3.45 6.12
CA PHE A 20 8.56 2.48 5.39
C PHE A 20 9.54 3.20 4.47
N TYR A 21 10.54 2.44 4.03
CA TYR A 21 11.64 2.90 3.20
C TYR A 21 11.58 2.19 1.86
N VAL A 22 11.79 2.96 0.79
CA VAL A 22 11.86 2.44 -0.57
C VAL A 22 13.31 2.47 -1.03
N TYR A 23 13.79 1.35 -1.55
CA TYR A 23 15.15 1.17 -2.06
C TYR A 23 15.11 0.75 -3.52
N LYS A 24 16.17 1.08 -4.26
CA LYS A 24 16.48 0.38 -5.50
C LYS A 24 17.09 -0.98 -5.17
N GLY A 25 16.68 -2.01 -5.90
CA GLY A 25 17.36 -3.31 -5.86
C GLY A 25 18.82 -3.21 -6.33
N ASP A 26 19.64 -4.16 -5.86
CA ASP A 26 20.96 -4.38 -6.43
C ASP A 26 20.82 -4.92 -7.87
N PHE A 27 21.51 -4.26 -8.81
CA PHE A 27 21.42 -4.53 -10.25
C PHE A 27 21.81 -5.99 -10.58
N ASP A 28 20.99 -6.64 -11.41
CA ASP A 28 21.44 -7.68 -12.33
C ASP A 28 21.70 -7.00 -13.68
N ASP A 29 22.87 -7.17 -14.27
CA ASP A 29 23.33 -6.46 -15.47
C ASP A 29 22.43 -6.71 -16.71
N GLU A 30 21.48 -7.65 -16.62
CA GLU A 30 20.50 -7.96 -17.67
C GLU A 30 19.26 -7.05 -17.66
N ILE A 31 19.00 -6.29 -16.59
CA ILE A 31 17.74 -5.54 -16.44
C ILE A 31 17.98 -4.02 -16.34
N ASP A 32 17.75 -3.32 -17.45
CA ASP A 32 17.78 -1.84 -17.58
C ASP A 32 16.62 -1.12 -16.83
N SER A 33 16.01 -1.73 -15.81
CA SER A 33 14.83 -1.21 -15.11
C SER A 33 15.07 -1.12 -13.59
N ILE A 34 14.67 0.01 -12.98
CA ILE A 34 14.67 0.15 -11.52
C ILE A 34 13.55 -0.71 -10.94
N TYR A 35 13.91 -1.71 -10.13
CA TYR A 35 13.00 -2.40 -9.22
C TYR A 35 12.99 -1.72 -7.85
N LEU A 36 11.79 -1.59 -7.29
CA LEU A 36 11.59 -0.97 -5.98
C LEU A 36 11.39 -2.05 -4.92
N TYR A 37 12.07 -1.85 -3.79
CA TYR A 37 11.96 -2.70 -2.61
C TYR A 37 11.50 -1.87 -1.43
N SER A 38 10.58 -2.39 -0.63
CA SER A 38 9.89 -1.63 0.41
C SER A 38 9.99 -2.33 1.76
N TYR A 39 10.64 -1.69 2.73
CA TYR A 39 10.86 -2.26 4.07
C TYR A 39 10.33 -1.33 5.16
N LYS A 40 9.68 -1.88 6.19
CA LYS A 40 9.29 -1.13 7.39
C LYS A 40 10.49 -0.50 8.10
N ASN A 41 11.57 -1.27 8.20
CA ASN A 41 12.81 -0.86 8.87
C ASN A 41 13.84 -0.37 7.84
N LYS A 42 14.62 0.65 8.24
CA LYS A 42 15.74 1.14 7.44
C LYS A 42 16.80 0.03 7.32
N LYS A 43 17.28 -0.19 6.11
CA LYS A 43 18.36 -1.12 5.80
C LYS A 43 19.72 -0.47 6.07
N GLU A 44 20.72 -1.28 6.38
CA GLU A 44 22.09 -0.77 6.57
C GLU A 44 22.70 -0.31 5.23
N GLU A 45 23.63 0.63 5.27
CA GLU A 45 24.16 1.34 4.07
C GLU A 45 24.82 0.42 3.03
N ASN A 46 25.18 -0.80 3.41
CA ASN A 46 25.80 -1.81 2.54
C ASN A 46 25.02 -3.13 2.44
N GLU A 47 23.80 -3.17 2.97
CA GLU A 47 22.98 -4.38 2.89
C GLU A 47 22.60 -4.66 1.43
N LYS A 48 22.59 -5.95 1.07
CA LYS A 48 22.11 -6.38 -0.24
C LYS A 48 20.59 -6.20 -0.29
N ILE A 49 20.10 -5.59 -1.37
CA ILE A 49 18.66 -5.39 -1.60
C ILE A 49 18.27 -6.25 -2.81
N ASP A 50 17.78 -7.46 -2.55
CA ASP A 50 17.36 -8.41 -3.57
C ASP A 50 16.26 -9.35 -3.07
N GLY A 51 15.74 -10.17 -3.98
CA GLY A 51 14.76 -11.23 -3.68
C GLY A 51 13.31 -10.78 -3.78
N PHE A 52 12.43 -11.51 -3.09
CA PHE A 52 10.99 -11.23 -3.07
C PHE A 52 10.67 -10.17 -2.01
N ASN A 53 9.90 -9.14 -2.39
CA ASN A 53 9.59 -8.00 -1.55
C ASN A 53 8.09 -7.78 -1.40
N GLU A 54 7.57 -7.96 -0.18
CA GLU A 54 6.20 -7.66 0.18
C GLU A 54 6.17 -6.64 1.32
N LEU A 55 5.50 -5.51 1.12
CA LEU A 55 5.22 -4.61 2.21
C LEU A 55 3.95 -5.08 2.93
N LYS A 56 4.10 -5.47 4.19
CA LYS A 56 2.99 -5.95 5.03
C LYS A 56 2.47 -4.87 5.95
N ILE A 57 1.18 -4.90 6.25
CA ILE A 57 0.54 -4.04 7.26
C ILE A 57 -0.18 -4.88 8.29
N GLY A 58 -0.06 -4.48 9.56
CA GLY A 58 -0.75 -5.13 10.66
C GLY A 58 -2.24 -4.76 10.68
N ILE A 59 -3.09 -5.77 10.83
CA ILE A 59 -4.53 -5.63 11.04
C ILE A 59 -4.87 -6.26 12.40
N ASN A 60 -5.48 -5.49 13.30
CA ASN A 60 -5.68 -5.91 14.69
C ASN A 60 -7.16 -5.82 15.06
N ASN A 61 -7.60 -6.71 15.94
CA ASN A 61 -8.93 -6.61 16.55
C ASN A 61 -8.80 -5.91 17.91
N ILE A 62 -9.16 -4.63 17.99
CA ILE A 62 -9.14 -3.83 19.23
C ILE A 62 -10.44 -3.96 20.03
N GLY A 63 -11.43 -4.66 19.47
CA GLY A 63 -12.68 -4.98 20.15
C GLY A 63 -12.48 -6.11 21.18
N PHE A 64 -13.54 -6.40 21.93
CA PHE A 64 -13.52 -7.45 22.96
C PHE A 64 -14.09 -8.79 22.47
N GLY A 65 -14.74 -8.81 21.29
CA GLY A 65 -15.24 -10.01 20.64
C GLY A 65 -14.24 -10.59 19.65
N VAL A 66 -14.34 -11.87 19.31
CA VAL A 66 -13.52 -12.48 18.25
C VAL A 66 -14.08 -12.11 16.87
N ALA A 67 -13.22 -11.65 15.97
CA ALA A 67 -13.57 -11.47 14.56
C ALA A 67 -13.38 -12.80 13.85
N LYS A 68 -14.42 -13.34 13.20
CA LYS A 68 -14.38 -14.62 12.47
C LYS A 68 -14.57 -14.37 10.98
N ASN A 69 -14.12 -15.33 10.16
CA ASN A 69 -14.29 -15.31 8.70
C ASN A 69 -13.83 -13.98 8.09
N VAL A 70 -12.70 -13.46 8.56
CA VAL A 70 -12.20 -12.16 8.13
C VAL A 70 -11.73 -12.31 6.69
N ARG A 71 -12.28 -11.52 5.79
CA ARG A 71 -11.91 -11.46 4.37
C ARG A 71 -11.61 -10.02 4.01
N TRP A 72 -10.65 -9.81 3.15
CA TRP A 72 -10.38 -8.47 2.64
C TRP A 72 -10.16 -8.48 1.15
N THR A 73 -10.41 -7.32 0.54
CA THR A 73 -10.11 -7.02 -0.86
C THR A 73 -9.55 -5.61 -0.98
N TRP A 74 -8.76 -5.39 -2.03
CA TRP A 74 -8.21 -4.08 -2.35
C TRP A 74 -9.00 -3.42 -3.46
N THR A 75 -9.09 -2.10 -3.43
CA THR A 75 -9.69 -1.30 -4.50
C THR A 75 -8.88 -0.04 -4.71
N PHE A 76 -8.54 0.26 -5.96
CA PHE A 76 -7.68 1.39 -6.31
C PHE A 76 -8.16 2.05 -7.61
N ASP A 77 -8.25 3.39 -7.62
CA ASP A 77 -8.65 4.14 -8.81
C ASP A 77 -7.45 4.31 -9.77
N LEU A 78 -7.22 3.27 -10.58
CA LEU A 78 -6.19 3.29 -11.62
C LEU A 78 -6.39 4.41 -12.64
N ASN A 79 -7.64 4.81 -12.93
CA ASN A 79 -7.93 5.87 -13.89
C ASN A 79 -7.46 7.22 -13.36
N GLN A 80 -7.70 7.51 -12.08
CA GLN A 80 -7.18 8.71 -11.43
C GLN A 80 -5.65 8.66 -11.33
N ALA A 81 -5.07 7.51 -10.96
CA ALA A 81 -3.61 7.34 -10.90
C ALA A 81 -2.95 7.62 -12.26
N GLN A 82 -3.51 7.07 -13.34
CA GLN A 82 -3.06 7.31 -14.72
C GLN A 82 -3.11 8.80 -15.05
N LYS A 83 -4.22 9.49 -14.77
CA LYS A 83 -4.37 10.92 -15.04
C LYS A 83 -3.26 11.75 -14.40
N VAL A 84 -2.96 11.51 -13.12
CA VAL A 84 -1.96 12.30 -12.38
C VAL A 84 -0.51 11.95 -12.77
N ILE A 85 -0.23 10.68 -13.07
CA ILE A 85 1.10 10.22 -13.49
C ILE A 85 1.42 10.65 -14.92
N CYS A 86 0.48 10.43 -15.85
CA CYS A 86 0.68 10.66 -17.29
C CYS A 86 0.44 12.12 -17.72
N LYS A 87 0.07 13.02 -16.80
CA LYS A 87 0.02 14.48 -17.06
C LYS A 87 1.33 15.00 -17.67
N ASN A 88 2.44 14.34 -17.35
CA ASN A 88 3.76 14.64 -17.90
C ASN A 88 4.07 13.69 -19.06
N LYS A 89 4.18 14.23 -20.28
CA LYS A 89 4.65 13.50 -21.46
C LYS A 89 5.99 12.83 -21.13
N GLY A 90 6.02 11.50 -21.07
CA GLY A 90 7.22 10.75 -20.68
C GLY A 90 6.96 9.41 -19.99
N VAL A 91 5.72 9.19 -19.50
CA VAL A 91 5.26 7.88 -19.03
C VAL A 91 4.32 7.27 -20.07
N LYS A 92 4.61 6.06 -20.53
CA LYS A 92 3.66 5.23 -21.26
C LYS A 92 2.92 4.35 -20.25
N TRP A 93 1.61 4.31 -20.39
CA TRP A 93 0.70 3.56 -19.53
C TRP A 93 -0.22 2.75 -20.44
N GLU A 94 -0.13 1.43 -20.35
CA GLU A 94 -1.00 0.53 -21.09
C GLU A 94 -1.70 -0.38 -20.08
N SER A 95 -3.02 -0.28 -20.00
CA SER A 95 -3.88 -1.12 -19.15
C SER A 95 -4.68 -2.07 -20.02
N GLY A 96 -4.50 -3.37 -19.81
CA GLY A 96 -5.39 -4.42 -20.29
C GLY A 96 -6.42 -4.80 -19.22
N ASP A 97 -7.12 -5.91 -19.44
CA ASP A 97 -8.14 -6.41 -18.50
C ASP A 97 -7.54 -6.87 -17.16
N ASP A 98 -6.37 -7.54 -17.20
CA ASP A 98 -5.68 -8.08 -16.02
C ASP A 98 -4.32 -7.39 -15.74
N PHE A 99 -3.68 -6.86 -16.79
CA PHE A 99 -2.30 -6.37 -16.71
C PHE A 99 -2.20 -4.85 -16.82
N LEU A 100 -1.32 -4.27 -16.00
CA LEU A 100 -0.87 -2.90 -16.12
C LEU A 100 0.62 -2.88 -16.49
N THR A 101 0.95 -2.21 -17.61
CA THR A 101 2.36 -1.97 -17.98
C THR A 101 2.70 -0.49 -17.96
N ILE A 102 3.86 -0.19 -17.39
CA ILE A 102 4.37 1.17 -17.21
C ILE A 102 5.79 1.25 -17.76
N ASP A 103 6.04 2.18 -18.67
CA ASP A 103 7.39 2.49 -19.19
C ASP A 103 7.67 3.99 -19.02
N SER A 104 8.77 4.30 -18.36
CA SER A 104 9.28 5.67 -18.24
C SER A 104 10.79 5.71 -18.38
N LYS A 105 11.26 6.10 -19.57
CA LYS A 105 12.68 6.36 -19.84
C LYS A 105 13.31 7.37 -18.89
N LYS A 106 12.53 8.37 -18.43
CA LYS A 106 13.03 9.39 -17.50
C LYS A 106 13.36 8.82 -16.12
N ALA A 107 12.54 7.87 -15.66
CA ALA A 107 12.73 7.20 -14.39
C ALA A 107 13.52 5.88 -14.52
N ASN A 108 13.89 5.47 -15.74
CA ASN A 108 14.53 4.19 -16.05
C ASN A 108 13.74 2.99 -15.51
N ILE A 109 12.43 2.96 -15.80
CA ILE A 109 11.54 1.88 -15.35
C ILE A 109 10.81 1.25 -16.52
N LYS A 110 10.61 -0.06 -16.39
CA LYS A 110 9.71 -0.88 -17.19
C LYS A 110 9.09 -1.91 -16.25
N TRP A 111 7.83 -1.69 -15.89
CA TRP A 111 7.08 -2.52 -14.95
C TRP A 111 5.88 -3.17 -15.62
N ALA A 112 5.53 -4.35 -15.13
CA ALA A 112 4.31 -5.06 -15.47
C ALA A 112 3.71 -5.61 -14.18
N PHE A 113 2.43 -5.35 -13.94
CA PHE A 113 1.69 -5.79 -12.75
C PHE A 113 0.46 -6.59 -13.20
N ASP A 114 0.14 -7.66 -12.48
CA ASP A 114 -1.16 -8.34 -12.58
C ASP A 114 -2.08 -7.75 -11.51
N VAL A 115 -2.84 -6.72 -11.90
CA VAL A 115 -3.59 -5.92 -10.92
C VAL A 115 -4.78 -6.70 -10.38
N ASN A 116 -5.31 -7.64 -11.16
CA ASN A 116 -6.42 -8.47 -10.70
C ASN A 116 -5.95 -9.44 -9.64
N GLU A 117 -4.85 -10.17 -9.88
CA GLU A 117 -4.25 -11.07 -8.89
C GLU A 117 -3.85 -10.33 -7.60
N ASP A 118 -3.18 -9.18 -7.74
CA ASP A 118 -2.75 -8.35 -6.61
C ASP A 118 -3.92 -7.80 -5.76
N ASN A 119 -5.14 -7.70 -6.34
CA ASN A 119 -6.32 -7.17 -5.68
C ASN A 119 -7.26 -8.22 -5.07
N ILE A 120 -7.07 -9.52 -5.37
CA ILE A 120 -7.94 -10.62 -4.89
C ILE A 120 -8.06 -10.61 -3.35
N GLY A 121 -7.05 -10.06 -2.67
CA GLY A 121 -7.03 -9.96 -1.22
C GLY A 121 -6.85 -11.33 -0.57
N GLY A 122 -7.44 -11.54 0.60
CA GLY A 122 -7.21 -12.78 1.34
C GLY A 122 -8.19 -13.01 2.47
N ASN A 123 -7.89 -14.01 3.31
CA ASN A 123 -8.71 -14.32 4.46
C ASN A 123 -7.91 -14.78 5.68
N PHE A 124 -8.52 -14.59 6.85
CA PHE A 124 -8.16 -15.22 8.12
C PHE A 124 -9.39 -15.93 8.67
N ASN A 125 -9.19 -17.11 9.25
CA ASN A 125 -10.27 -17.83 9.95
C ASN A 125 -10.81 -17.00 11.12
N PHE A 126 -9.92 -16.38 11.88
CA PHE A 126 -10.29 -15.47 12.97
C PHE A 126 -9.14 -14.53 13.34
N ILE A 127 -9.48 -13.42 13.99
CA ILE A 127 -8.56 -12.49 14.67
C ILE A 127 -9.08 -12.31 16.11
N LEU A 128 -8.27 -12.73 17.09
CA LEU A 128 -8.61 -12.56 18.50
C LEU A 128 -8.44 -11.10 18.94
N PRO A 129 -9.15 -10.66 19.99
CA PRO A 129 -8.89 -9.39 20.65
C PRO A 129 -7.41 -9.21 20.96
N TYR A 130 -6.89 -8.02 20.68
CA TYR A 130 -5.50 -7.63 20.94
C TYR A 130 -5.13 -7.80 22.43
N SER A 131 -6.11 -7.61 23.33
CA SER A 131 -5.97 -7.84 24.77
C SER A 131 -5.70 -9.30 25.15
N ASN A 132 -6.08 -10.24 24.30
CA ASN A 132 -6.00 -11.68 24.57
C ASN A 132 -4.73 -12.26 23.93
N GLU A 133 -4.44 -11.88 22.69
CA GLU A 133 -3.27 -12.35 21.96
C GLU A 133 -2.77 -11.23 21.04
N ASN A 134 -1.55 -10.76 21.28
CA ASN A 134 -0.87 -9.82 20.39
C ASN A 134 -0.16 -10.59 19.27
N ARG A 135 -0.93 -11.37 18.50
CA ARG A 135 -0.41 -12.03 17.32
C ARG A 135 -0.40 -11.03 16.18
N GLU A 136 0.73 -10.91 15.49
CA GLU A 136 0.83 -10.10 14.29
C GLU A 136 0.04 -10.77 13.16
N THR A 137 -1.20 -10.34 12.96
CA THR A 137 -1.96 -10.60 11.74
C THR A 137 -1.60 -9.54 10.72
N GLU A 138 -0.96 -9.96 9.64
CA GLU A 138 -0.43 -9.08 8.60
C GLU A 138 -1.05 -9.38 7.24
N ILE A 139 -1.40 -8.34 6.50
CA ILE A 139 -1.84 -8.42 5.11
C ILE A 139 -0.83 -7.73 4.20
N VAL A 140 -0.71 -8.22 2.96
CA VAL A 140 0.21 -7.65 1.96
C VAL A 140 -0.45 -6.45 1.28
N ILE A 141 0.28 -5.34 1.20
CA ILE A 141 -0.09 -4.17 0.38
C ILE A 141 0.25 -4.48 -1.09
N PRO A 142 -0.65 -4.20 -2.04
CA PRO A 142 -0.35 -4.38 -3.47
C PRO A 142 0.87 -3.56 -3.90
N ASP A 143 1.88 -4.20 -4.50
CA ASP A 143 3.15 -3.56 -4.83
C ASP A 143 2.98 -2.45 -5.89
N TYR A 144 2.06 -2.65 -6.84
CA TYR A 144 1.75 -1.65 -7.86
C TYR A 144 1.38 -0.30 -7.22
N PHE A 145 0.71 -0.28 -6.07
CA PHE A 145 0.28 0.96 -5.42
C PHE A 145 1.48 1.80 -4.96
N ILE A 146 2.46 1.16 -4.33
CA ILE A 146 3.68 1.80 -3.85
C ILE A 146 4.52 2.28 -5.03
N SER A 147 4.67 1.42 -6.04
CA SER A 147 5.45 1.70 -7.24
C SER A 147 4.88 2.90 -8.03
N LEU A 148 3.56 2.93 -8.21
CA LEU A 148 2.87 4.04 -8.87
C LEU A 148 2.97 5.35 -8.06
N TYR A 149 2.86 5.29 -6.74
CA TYR A 149 3.02 6.48 -5.90
C TYR A 149 4.45 7.05 -5.98
N TRP A 150 5.47 6.19 -5.96
CA TRP A 150 6.86 6.63 -6.14
C TRP A 150 7.05 7.32 -7.50
N LEU A 151 6.51 6.75 -8.57
CA LEU A 151 6.57 7.35 -9.91
C LEU A 151 5.85 8.70 -9.98
N TYR A 152 4.66 8.79 -9.36
CA TYR A 152 3.94 10.06 -9.21
C TYR A 152 4.84 11.11 -8.53
N MET A 153 5.47 10.77 -7.41
CA MET A 153 6.33 11.69 -6.66
C MET A 153 7.58 12.13 -7.44
N VAL A 154 8.28 11.20 -8.06
CA VAL A 154 9.44 11.47 -8.93
C VAL A 154 9.10 12.44 -10.06
N ASN A 155 7.89 12.33 -10.62
CA ASN A 155 7.42 13.22 -11.66
C ASN A 155 7.13 14.65 -11.19
N GLN A 156 6.94 14.86 -9.89
CA GLN A 156 6.74 16.18 -9.29
C GLN A 156 8.08 16.86 -8.93
N ILE A 157 9.10 16.09 -8.56
CA ILE A 157 10.43 16.60 -8.19
C ILE A 157 11.12 17.17 -9.44
N GLY A 158 11.28 18.49 -9.47
CA GLY A 158 11.87 19.22 -10.61
C GLY A 158 10.95 20.24 -11.27
N LYS A 159 9.70 20.37 -10.83
CA LYS A 159 8.77 21.40 -11.32
C LYS A 159 8.58 22.52 -10.30
N LYS A 160 8.92 23.75 -10.69
CA LYS A 160 8.28 24.96 -10.12
C LYS A 160 6.91 25.10 -10.82
N GLY A 161 5.88 24.49 -10.24
CA GLY A 161 4.53 24.44 -10.82
C GLY A 161 3.48 25.15 -9.95
N PRO A 162 2.34 25.55 -10.53
CA PRO A 162 1.26 26.23 -9.82
C PRO A 162 0.61 25.33 -8.74
N LYS A 163 -0.21 25.94 -7.87
CA LYS A 163 -0.99 25.23 -6.83
C LYS A 163 -1.75 24.04 -7.44
N LYS A 164 -1.58 22.87 -6.84
CA LYS A 164 -2.27 21.62 -7.21
C LYS A 164 -3.78 21.73 -6.94
N SER A 165 -4.61 21.25 -7.88
CA SER A 165 -6.05 21.04 -7.66
C SER A 165 -6.31 19.68 -6.99
N LEU A 166 -7.53 19.41 -6.52
CA LEU A 166 -7.88 18.12 -5.90
C LEU A 166 -7.70 16.93 -6.87
N GLU A 167 -7.87 17.19 -8.17
CA GLU A 167 -7.65 16.22 -9.25
C GLU A 167 -6.16 15.94 -9.52
N ASP A 168 -5.25 16.72 -8.94
CA ASP A 168 -3.80 16.52 -9.04
C ASP A 168 -3.25 15.61 -7.93
N PHE A 169 -4.09 15.14 -7.00
CA PHE A 169 -3.67 14.25 -5.91
C PHE A 169 -3.74 12.79 -6.33
N PHE A 170 -2.77 12.03 -5.84
CA PHE A 170 -2.72 10.59 -6.03
C PHE A 170 -3.88 9.93 -5.25
N PRO A 171 -4.62 9.00 -5.86
CA PRO A 171 -5.76 8.37 -5.20
C PRO A 171 -5.32 7.52 -3.99
N PRO A 172 -6.14 7.43 -2.93
CA PRO A 172 -5.90 6.48 -1.85
C PRO A 172 -6.14 5.04 -2.32
N LEU A 173 -5.52 4.09 -1.63
CA LEU A 173 -5.86 2.67 -1.72
C LEU A 173 -6.98 2.37 -0.71
N GLU A 174 -8.04 1.70 -1.15
CA GLU A 174 -9.15 1.30 -0.27
C GLU A 174 -9.01 -0.19 0.10
N LEU A 175 -8.99 -0.47 1.40
CA LEU A 175 -9.11 -1.81 1.95
C LEU A 175 -10.56 -2.03 2.39
N ASN A 176 -11.22 -3.03 1.82
CA ASN A 176 -12.53 -3.48 2.27
C ASN A 176 -12.37 -4.73 3.11
N VAL A 177 -12.80 -4.72 4.37
CA VAL A 177 -12.70 -5.85 5.29
C VAL A 177 -14.10 -6.30 5.73
N ASN A 178 -14.43 -7.55 5.46
CA ASN A 178 -15.67 -8.19 5.88
C ASN A 178 -15.37 -9.25 6.95
N TYR A 179 -16.16 -9.28 8.03
CA TYR A 179 -15.98 -10.24 9.11
C TYR A 179 -17.29 -10.49 9.83
N THR A 180 -17.32 -11.53 10.67
CA THR A 180 -18.49 -11.87 11.48
C THR A 180 -18.15 -11.93 12.96
N ASP A 181 -19.07 -11.55 13.83
CA ASP A 181 -18.94 -11.80 15.27
C ASP A 181 -19.21 -13.28 15.64
N ILE A 182 -19.20 -13.58 16.93
CA ILE A 182 -19.47 -14.94 17.44
C ILE A 182 -20.90 -15.42 17.19
N HIS A 183 -21.82 -14.50 16.91
CA HIS A 183 -23.24 -14.75 16.61
C HIS A 183 -23.50 -14.76 15.10
N SER A 184 -22.45 -14.74 14.27
CA SER A 184 -22.52 -14.69 12.81
C SER A 184 -23.17 -13.42 12.27
N ASN A 185 -23.18 -12.33 13.03
CA ASN A 185 -23.58 -11.03 12.50
C ASN A 185 -22.46 -10.50 11.58
N GLU A 186 -22.82 -10.13 10.35
CA GLU A 186 -21.88 -9.57 9.38
C GLU A 186 -21.53 -8.12 9.73
N MET A 187 -20.25 -7.80 9.58
CA MET A 187 -19.65 -6.50 9.83
C MET A 187 -18.71 -6.16 8.68
N GLU A 188 -18.72 -4.90 8.26
CA GLU A 188 -17.87 -4.37 7.21
C GLU A 188 -17.10 -3.18 7.76
N LYS A 189 -15.81 -3.08 7.40
CA LYS A 189 -15.00 -1.88 7.59
C LYS A 189 -14.26 -1.52 6.34
N LYS A 190 -14.13 -0.22 6.11
CA LYS A 190 -13.39 0.33 4.98
C LYS A 190 -12.28 1.23 5.49
N PHE A 191 -11.07 1.00 5.01
CA PHE A 191 -9.92 1.84 5.32
C PHE A 191 -9.43 2.52 4.05
N LEU A 192 -9.19 3.82 4.14
CA LEU A 192 -8.49 4.59 3.13
C LEU A 192 -7.03 4.71 3.54
N ILE A 193 -6.14 4.30 2.64
CA ILE A 193 -4.69 4.31 2.83
C ILE A 193 -4.09 5.36 1.89
N GLU A 194 -3.61 6.44 2.47
CA GLU A 194 -2.88 7.49 1.78
C GLU A 194 -1.39 7.35 2.03
N ILE A 195 -0.56 7.70 1.03
CA ILE A 195 0.88 7.76 1.20
C ILE A 195 1.31 9.23 1.32
N HIS A 196 2.04 9.53 2.38
CA HIS A 196 2.75 10.77 2.56
C HIS A 196 4.26 10.51 2.43
N PHE A 197 5.00 11.50 1.95
CA PHE A 197 6.45 11.41 1.87
C PHE A 197 7.11 12.22 2.99
N ASP A 198 8.08 11.60 3.65
CA ASP A 198 9.00 12.28 4.57
C ASP A 198 10.27 12.71 3.82
N MET A 199 10.79 11.83 2.97
CA MET A 199 12.02 12.02 2.21
C MET A 199 11.88 11.34 0.85
N ILE A 200 12.49 11.96 -0.18
CA ILE A 200 12.69 11.34 -1.48
C ILE A 200 14.02 11.80 -2.06
N ALA A 201 14.89 10.85 -2.38
CA ALA A 201 16.15 11.08 -3.05
C ALA A 201 15.91 11.48 -4.50
N ALA A 202 16.80 12.29 -5.06
CA ALA A 202 16.72 12.60 -6.47
C ALA A 202 17.02 11.32 -7.30
N VAL A 203 16.27 11.09 -8.38
CA VAL A 203 16.43 9.91 -9.28
C VAL A 203 17.86 9.69 -9.75
N ARG A 204 18.67 10.76 -9.81
CA ARG A 204 20.05 10.74 -10.30
C ARG A 204 21.10 10.51 -9.21
N GLU A 205 20.71 10.49 -7.95
CA GLU A 205 21.64 10.21 -6.86
C GLU A 205 22.03 8.73 -6.84
N LYS A 206 23.30 8.44 -6.56
CA LYS A 206 23.80 7.07 -6.50
C LYS A 206 23.32 6.29 -5.27
N THR A 207 22.52 6.90 -4.40
CA THR A 207 21.97 6.25 -3.19
C THR A 207 21.08 5.06 -3.52
N LYS A 208 21.10 4.04 -2.66
CA LYS A 208 20.15 2.92 -2.70
C LYS A 208 18.80 3.27 -2.10
N GLU A 209 18.80 4.03 -1.01
CA GLU A 209 17.58 4.53 -0.38
C GLU A 209 16.97 5.63 -1.24
N LEU A 210 15.81 5.36 -1.82
CA LEU A 210 15.12 6.25 -2.74
C LEU A 210 14.10 7.13 -2.02
N ALA A 211 13.42 6.61 -1.00
CA ALA A 211 12.42 7.38 -0.28
C ALA A 211 12.16 6.84 1.12
N LYS A 212 11.63 7.71 1.97
CA LYS A 212 10.92 7.36 3.19
C LYS A 212 9.50 7.85 3.08
N PHE A 213 8.56 6.93 3.19
CA PHE A 213 7.13 7.18 3.11
C PHE A 213 6.44 6.82 4.42
N ARG A 214 5.21 7.31 4.56
CA ARG A 214 4.33 7.04 5.69
C ARG A 214 2.93 6.75 5.15
N PHE A 215 2.35 5.65 5.58
CA PHE A 215 0.92 5.43 5.39
C PHE A 215 0.12 6.20 6.43
N GLU A 216 -0.87 6.93 5.96
CA GLU A 216 -1.91 7.54 6.76
C GLU A 216 -3.22 6.81 6.48
N ILE A 217 -3.79 6.22 7.53
CA ILE A 217 -4.91 5.30 7.43
C ILE A 217 -6.08 5.91 8.18
N SER A 218 -7.22 5.97 7.50
CA SER A 218 -8.47 6.45 8.06
C SER A 218 -9.59 5.46 7.79
N GLU A 219 -10.55 5.40 8.70
CA GLU A 219 -11.79 4.63 8.52
C GLU A 219 -12.81 5.50 7.76
N LYS A 220 -13.51 4.89 6.80
CA LYS A 220 -14.48 5.55 5.91
C LYS A 220 -15.93 5.32 6.35
#